data_AF-A0A431HJC6-F1
#
_entry.id   AF-A0A431HJC6-F1
#
_cell.length_a   1.000
_cell.length_b   1.000
_cell.length_c   1.000
_cell.angle_alpha   90.00
_cell.angle_beta   90.00
_cell.angle_gamma   90.00
#
_symmetry.space_group_name_H-M   'P 1'
#
loop_
_entity.id
_entity.type
_entity.pdbx_description
1 polymer ?
#
loop_
_entity_poly.entity_id
_entity_poly.type
_entity_poly.pdbx_seq_one_letter_code
_entity_poly.pdbx_strand_id
1 'polypeptide(L)'
;MNIVQVSDAGTPGISDPGARLCKVLFENGKVATPLPGACAYISLLSVSGVLSNEHLFIGFLPSKSSHRIKELERYQDNQCPVIFYESPHRIVDCIKDIVKVCGDERELVVGREMTKMFETIKRDNAVNILQFIESDANQQKGEFVIILLPKVEDKDVTNELSIKHKEIIQLLAKELPPKKAAQIAAQVLDLDKQTIYDYIVSTKK
;
A
#
# COMPACT_ATOMS: atom_id res chain seq x y z
N MET A 1 -29.73 13.84 -26.74
CA MET A 1 -29.61 12.43 -26.33
C MET A 1 -28.47 12.34 -25.34
N ASN A 2 -28.70 11.74 -24.16
CA ASN A 2 -27.66 11.53 -23.17
C ASN A 2 -27.16 10.08 -23.28
N ILE A 3 -25.84 9.90 -23.21
CA ILE A 3 -25.19 8.58 -23.26
C ILE A 3 -24.54 8.36 -21.90
N VAL A 4 -24.77 7.19 -21.30
CA VAL A 4 -24.15 6.77 -20.06
C VAL A 4 -23.26 5.57 -20.35
N GLN A 5 -22.02 5.62 -19.86
CA GLN A 5 -21.08 4.52 -19.92
C GLN A 5 -21.02 3.83 -18.55
N VAL A 6 -21.13 2.51 -18.56
CA VAL A 6 -20.97 1.65 -17.38
C VAL A 6 -19.98 0.52 -17.70
N SER A 7 -19.31 0.01 -16.68
CA SER A 7 -18.52 -1.22 -16.72
C SER A 7 -19.28 -2.32 -15.96
N ASP A 8 -18.84 -3.58 -16.11
CA ASP A 8 -19.43 -4.70 -15.36
C ASP A 8 -19.28 -4.50 -13.84
N ALA A 9 -18.21 -3.84 -13.42
CA ALA A 9 -17.96 -3.47 -12.02
C ALA A 9 -17.07 -2.23 -11.88
N GLY A 10 -17.26 -1.50 -10.79
CA GLY A 10 -16.38 -0.41 -10.37
C GLY A 10 -16.53 0.89 -11.17
N THR A 11 -15.41 1.57 -11.38
CA THR A 11 -15.34 2.88 -12.06
C THR A 11 -14.97 2.67 -13.53
N PRO A 12 -15.84 3.02 -14.50
CA PRO A 12 -15.55 2.84 -15.91
C PRO A 12 -14.28 3.57 -16.35
N GLY A 13 -13.48 2.91 -17.19
CA GLY A 13 -12.21 3.42 -17.70
C GLY A 13 -11.00 3.11 -16.82
N ILE A 14 -11.18 2.45 -15.67
CA ILE A 14 -10.10 2.00 -14.80
C ILE A 14 -9.90 0.49 -14.98
N SER A 15 -8.78 0.10 -15.60
CA SER A 15 -8.48 -1.29 -15.96
C SER A 15 -9.51 -1.95 -16.91
N ASP A 16 -10.25 -1.14 -17.66
CA ASP A 16 -11.21 -1.54 -18.68
C ASP A 16 -11.02 -0.67 -19.95
N PRO A 17 -11.68 -0.96 -21.10
CA PRO A 17 -11.43 -0.23 -22.35
C PRO A 17 -12.04 1.18 -22.38
N GLY A 18 -12.73 1.61 -21.32
CA GLY A 18 -13.58 2.77 -21.30
C GLY A 18 -12.87 4.11 -21.50
N ALA A 19 -11.60 4.21 -21.10
CA ALA A 19 -10.79 5.40 -21.32
C ALA A 19 -10.63 5.75 -22.81
N ARG A 20 -10.76 4.76 -23.72
CA ARG A 20 -10.71 4.98 -25.18
C ARG A 20 -11.85 5.87 -25.66
N LEU A 21 -13.04 5.73 -25.08
CA LEU A 21 -14.18 6.59 -25.43
C LEU A 21 -13.92 8.03 -25.00
N CYS A 22 -13.48 8.24 -23.76
CA CYS A 22 -13.13 9.57 -23.26
C CYS A 22 -12.05 10.24 -24.11
N LYS A 23 -11.02 9.50 -24.54
CA LYS A 23 -9.98 10.00 -25.45
C LYS A 23 -10.58 10.54 -26.75
N VAL A 24 -11.43 9.74 -27.42
CA VAL A 24 -12.09 10.15 -28.67
C VAL A 24 -13.01 11.36 -28.46
N LEU A 25 -13.69 11.45 -27.31
CA LEU A 25 -14.51 12.64 -26.99
C LEU A 25 -13.65 13.90 -26.91
N PHE A 26 -12.53 13.86 -26.19
CA PHE A 26 -11.61 15.00 -26.10
C PHE A 26 -11.06 15.42 -27.47
N GLU A 27 -10.69 14.47 -28.31
CA GLU A 27 -10.21 14.72 -29.69
C GLU A 27 -11.28 15.42 -30.56
N ASN A 28 -12.55 15.32 -30.19
CA ASN A 28 -13.67 15.96 -30.88
C ASN A 28 -14.23 17.20 -30.14
N GLY A 29 -13.47 17.76 -29.20
CA GLY A 29 -13.88 18.94 -28.43
C GLY A 29 -15.08 18.68 -27.49
N LYS A 30 -15.29 17.42 -27.10
CA LYS A 30 -16.35 17.00 -26.17
C LYS A 30 -15.74 16.56 -24.85
N VAL A 31 -16.52 16.64 -23.78
CA VAL A 31 -16.12 16.21 -22.43
C VAL A 31 -17.14 15.22 -21.86
N ALA A 32 -16.66 14.28 -21.07
CA ALA A 32 -17.49 13.41 -20.25
C ALA A 32 -17.53 13.93 -18.81
N THR A 33 -18.66 13.76 -18.13
CA THR A 33 -18.79 14.09 -16.71
C THR A 33 -18.58 12.83 -15.87
N PRO A 34 -17.53 12.76 -15.03
CA PRO A 34 -17.33 11.61 -14.16
C PRO A 34 -18.29 11.65 -12.97
N LEU A 35 -18.82 10.49 -12.59
CA LEU A 35 -19.51 10.30 -11.31
C LEU A 35 -18.56 9.60 -10.33
N PRO A 36 -18.38 10.11 -9.10
CA PRO A 36 -17.66 9.36 -8.08
C PRO A 36 -18.41 8.06 -7.77
N GLY A 37 -17.68 6.99 -7.46
CA GLY A 37 -18.27 5.68 -7.27
C GLY A 37 -17.29 4.64 -6.73
N ALA A 38 -17.73 3.39 -6.76
CA ALA A 38 -16.96 2.27 -6.24
C ALA A 38 -15.67 2.03 -7.07
N CYS A 39 -14.56 1.83 -6.38
CA CYS A 39 -13.28 1.47 -6.97
C CYS A 39 -12.56 0.50 -6.05
N ALA A 40 -12.38 -0.76 -6.48
CA ALA A 40 -11.91 -1.84 -5.60
C ALA A 40 -10.55 -1.56 -4.95
N TYR A 41 -9.59 -1.00 -5.72
CA TYR A 41 -8.26 -0.71 -5.16
C TYR A 41 -8.27 0.44 -4.16
N ILE A 42 -9.07 1.49 -4.41
CA ILE A 42 -9.25 2.59 -3.45
C ILE A 42 -9.94 2.10 -2.19
N SER A 43 -10.94 1.23 -2.33
CA SER A 43 -11.63 0.62 -1.18
C SER A 43 -10.64 -0.17 -0.31
N LEU A 44 -9.81 -1.05 -0.89
CA LEU A 44 -8.81 -1.78 -0.11
C LEU A 44 -7.78 -0.83 0.52
N LEU A 45 -7.28 0.14 -0.25
CA LEU A 45 -6.30 1.12 0.25
C LEU A 45 -6.84 1.86 1.48
N SER A 46 -8.13 2.25 1.48
CA SER A 46 -8.76 3.00 2.59
C SER A 46 -8.78 2.25 3.93
N VAL A 47 -8.71 0.91 3.91
CA VAL A 47 -8.73 0.05 5.11
C VAL A 47 -7.44 -0.73 5.31
N SER A 48 -6.42 -0.47 4.48
CA SER A 48 -5.16 -1.24 4.46
C SER A 48 -4.18 -0.91 5.60
N GLY A 49 -4.38 0.22 6.28
CA GLY A 49 -3.41 0.76 7.24
C GLY A 49 -2.13 1.32 6.59
N VAL A 50 -2.15 1.59 5.29
CA VAL A 50 -1.11 2.38 4.61
C VAL A 50 -1.19 3.83 5.09
N LEU A 51 -0.07 4.37 5.55
CA LEU A 51 0.04 5.77 6.00
C LEU A 51 0.57 6.72 4.91
N SER A 52 1.10 6.17 3.81
CA SER A 52 1.59 6.96 2.68
C SER A 52 0.43 7.61 1.92
N ASN A 53 0.57 8.90 1.58
CA ASN A 53 -0.34 9.57 0.66
C ASN A 53 -0.08 9.18 -0.81
N GLU A 54 1.16 8.79 -1.12
CA GLU A 54 1.56 8.35 -2.44
C GLU A 54 1.37 6.85 -2.58
N HIS A 55 0.87 6.43 -3.74
CA HIS A 55 0.71 5.03 -4.13
C HIS A 55 0.71 4.92 -5.65
N LEU A 56 1.03 3.73 -6.17
CA LEU A 56 0.96 3.42 -7.59
C LEU A 56 -0.12 2.36 -7.82
N PHE A 57 -1.06 2.63 -8.71
CA PHE A 57 -1.97 1.61 -9.23
C PHE A 57 -1.53 1.21 -10.64
N ILE A 58 -1.22 -0.08 -10.84
CA ILE A 58 -0.64 -0.59 -12.10
C ILE A 58 -1.59 -1.50 -12.90
N GLY A 59 -2.85 -1.63 -12.47
CA GLY A 59 -3.81 -2.51 -13.13
C GLY A 59 -3.49 -3.98 -12.85
N PHE A 60 -3.18 -4.77 -13.87
CA PHE A 60 -2.88 -6.20 -13.75
C PHE A 60 -1.42 -6.51 -14.08
N LEU A 61 -0.80 -7.39 -13.30
CA LEU A 61 0.49 -7.93 -13.65
C LEU A 61 0.40 -8.86 -14.88
N PRO A 62 1.50 -8.99 -15.66
CA PRO A 62 1.56 -9.93 -16.78
C PRO A 62 1.18 -11.37 -16.40
N SER A 63 0.52 -12.08 -17.31
CA SER A 63 0.09 -13.47 -17.08
C SER A 63 1.24 -14.47 -17.05
N LYS A 64 2.23 -14.28 -17.92
CA LYS A 64 3.43 -15.13 -17.97
C LYS A 64 4.36 -14.80 -16.80
N SER A 65 4.72 -15.81 -16.01
CA SER A 65 5.61 -15.66 -14.84
C SER A 65 6.90 -14.91 -15.17
N SER A 66 7.57 -15.21 -16.29
CA SER A 66 8.79 -14.50 -16.70
C SER A 66 8.62 -12.99 -16.91
N HIS A 67 7.44 -12.56 -17.36
CA HIS A 67 7.14 -11.14 -17.54
C HIS A 67 6.66 -10.50 -16.24
N ARG A 68 5.91 -11.26 -15.43
CA ARG A 68 5.48 -10.82 -14.09
C ARG A 68 6.67 -10.59 -13.18
N ILE A 69 7.64 -11.51 -13.14
CA ILE A 69 8.89 -11.36 -12.40
C ILE A 69 9.61 -10.08 -12.80
N LYS A 70 9.82 -9.85 -14.10
CA LYS A 70 10.45 -8.61 -14.60
C LYS A 70 9.69 -7.36 -14.18
N GLU A 71 8.36 -7.41 -14.18
CA GLU A 71 7.54 -6.27 -13.76
C GLU A 71 7.64 -6.06 -12.24
N LEU A 72 7.67 -7.12 -11.44
CA LEU A 72 7.88 -7.05 -9.98
C LEU A 72 9.28 -6.51 -9.64
N GLU A 73 10.32 -6.91 -10.37
CA GLU A 73 11.69 -6.40 -10.19
C GLU A 73 11.77 -4.88 -10.38
N ARG A 74 10.93 -4.29 -11.23
CA ARG A 74 10.84 -2.82 -11.41
C ARG A 74 10.23 -2.11 -10.20
N TYR A 75 9.43 -2.81 -9.41
CA TYR A 75 8.68 -2.23 -8.28
C TYR A 75 9.21 -2.66 -6.92
N GLN A 76 10.14 -3.61 -6.84
CA GLN A 76 10.63 -4.18 -5.57
C GLN A 76 11.21 -3.11 -4.61
N ASP A 77 11.87 -2.09 -5.16
CA ASP A 77 12.51 -0.99 -4.42
C ASP A 77 11.67 0.31 -4.45
N ASN A 78 10.42 0.22 -4.90
CA ASN A 78 9.55 1.39 -4.94
C ASN A 78 9.23 1.88 -3.52
N GLN A 79 9.33 3.19 -3.33
CA GLN A 79 9.22 3.84 -2.01
C GLN A 79 7.75 4.02 -1.55
N CYS A 80 6.80 3.84 -2.47
CA CYS A 80 5.37 3.90 -2.15
C CYS A 80 4.67 2.56 -2.46
N PRO A 81 3.50 2.28 -1.86
CA PRO A 81 2.78 1.04 -2.09
C PRO A 81 2.38 0.87 -3.56
N VAL A 82 2.54 -0.36 -4.06
CA VAL A 82 2.18 -0.72 -5.44
C VAL A 82 0.96 -1.62 -5.41
N ILE A 83 -0.10 -1.20 -6.09
CA ILE A 83 -1.43 -1.79 -6.02
C ILE A 83 -1.80 -2.36 -7.39
N PHE A 84 -2.28 -3.60 -7.39
CA PHE A 84 -2.69 -4.29 -8.60
C PHE A 84 -3.83 -5.26 -8.34
N TYR A 85 -4.52 -5.62 -9.41
CA TYR A 85 -5.54 -6.65 -9.43
C TYR A 85 -4.94 -8.00 -9.80
N GLU A 86 -5.55 -9.06 -9.28
CA GLU A 86 -5.18 -10.43 -9.65
C GLU A 86 -6.41 -11.33 -9.77
N SER A 87 -6.32 -12.26 -10.72
CA SER A 87 -7.31 -13.28 -11.02
C SER A 87 -7.14 -14.51 -10.11
N PRO A 88 -8.23 -15.23 -9.81
CA PRO A 88 -8.21 -16.38 -8.91
C PRO A 88 -7.29 -17.50 -9.43
N HIS A 89 -7.25 -17.70 -10.74
CA HIS A 89 -6.42 -18.75 -11.36
C HIS A 89 -4.92 -18.48 -11.31
N ARG A 90 -4.50 -17.25 -10.98
CA ARG A 90 -3.09 -16.85 -10.96
C ARG A 90 -2.61 -16.43 -9.57
N ILE A 91 -3.49 -16.33 -8.57
CA ILE A 91 -3.15 -15.75 -7.27
C ILE A 91 -1.98 -16.46 -6.60
N VAL A 92 -1.99 -17.80 -6.57
CA VAL A 92 -0.92 -18.60 -5.95
C VAL A 92 0.42 -18.36 -6.65
N ASP A 93 0.44 -18.46 -7.98
CA ASP A 93 1.67 -18.22 -8.77
C ASP A 93 2.16 -16.77 -8.67
N CYS A 94 1.24 -15.80 -8.55
CA CYS A 94 1.57 -14.41 -8.35
C CYS A 94 2.25 -14.20 -6.99
N ILE A 95 1.68 -14.71 -5.90
CA ILE A 95 2.31 -14.57 -4.57
C ILE A 95 3.64 -15.33 -4.51
N LYS A 96 3.77 -16.50 -5.16
CA LYS A 96 5.06 -17.20 -5.29
C LYS A 96 6.13 -16.35 -5.98
N ASP A 97 5.77 -15.68 -7.08
CA ASP A 97 6.70 -14.78 -7.77
C ASP A 97 7.04 -13.54 -6.91
N ILE A 98 6.10 -13.02 -6.12
CA ILE A 98 6.36 -11.93 -5.16
C ILE A 98 7.34 -12.40 -4.09
N VAL A 99 7.12 -13.55 -3.46
CA VAL A 99 8.04 -14.12 -2.46
C VAL A 99 9.44 -14.27 -3.06
N LYS A 100 9.52 -14.82 -4.27
CA LYS A 100 10.79 -15.00 -4.99
C LYS A 100 11.54 -13.71 -5.28
N VAL A 101 10.84 -12.64 -5.68
CA VAL A 101 11.46 -11.38 -6.14
C VAL A 101 11.64 -10.39 -4.99
N CYS A 102 10.60 -10.22 -4.18
CA CYS A 102 10.53 -9.18 -3.14
C CYS A 102 10.93 -9.68 -1.74
N GLY A 103 11.05 -11.00 -1.56
CA GLY A 103 11.43 -11.67 -0.31
C GLY A 103 10.24 -12.10 0.56
N ASP A 104 10.48 -13.08 1.43
CA ASP A 104 9.49 -13.69 2.33
C ASP A 104 8.83 -12.67 3.27
N GLU A 105 9.65 -11.76 3.82
CA GLU A 105 9.23 -10.73 4.79
C GLU A 105 8.57 -9.52 4.17
N ARG A 106 8.39 -9.50 2.84
CA ARG A 106 7.70 -8.40 2.17
C ARG A 106 6.25 -8.34 2.67
N GLU A 107 5.86 -7.24 3.31
CA GLU A 107 4.46 -7.06 3.71
C GLU A 107 3.54 -6.87 2.49
N LEU A 108 2.38 -7.52 2.55
CA LEU A 108 1.30 -7.39 1.58
C LEU A 108 -0.02 -7.08 2.30
N VAL A 109 -0.92 -6.39 1.61
CA VAL A 109 -2.35 -6.37 1.96
C VAL A 109 -3.14 -6.98 0.82
N VAL A 110 -3.89 -8.04 1.09
CA VAL A 110 -4.72 -8.74 0.11
C VAL A 110 -6.19 -8.56 0.47
N GLY A 111 -6.94 -8.00 -0.45
CA GLY A 111 -8.40 -7.93 -0.41
C GLY A 111 -8.99 -8.91 -1.42
N ARG A 112 -9.81 -9.85 -0.95
CA ARG A 112 -10.52 -10.85 -1.76
C ARG A 112 -12.01 -10.62 -1.64
N GLU A 113 -12.72 -10.65 -2.78
CA GLU A 113 -14.19 -10.55 -2.82
C GLU A 113 -14.72 -9.31 -2.07
N MET A 114 -14.06 -8.17 -2.26
CA MET A 114 -14.40 -6.90 -1.61
C MET A 114 -15.90 -6.60 -1.71
N THR A 115 -16.51 -6.21 -0.60
CA THR A 115 -17.93 -5.90 -0.35
C THR A 115 -18.91 -7.07 -0.43
N LYS A 116 -18.44 -8.30 -0.71
CA LYS A 116 -19.29 -9.49 -0.86
C LYS A 116 -19.36 -10.31 0.44
N MET A 117 -20.26 -11.31 0.48
CA MET A 117 -20.49 -12.16 1.66
C MET A 117 -19.23 -12.86 2.17
N PHE A 118 -18.31 -13.20 1.27
CA PHE A 118 -17.06 -13.89 1.57
C PHE A 118 -15.86 -12.96 1.46
N GLU A 119 -16.01 -11.67 1.82
CA GLU A 119 -14.90 -10.74 1.86
C GLU A 119 -13.78 -11.24 2.79
N THR A 120 -12.55 -11.18 2.31
CA THR A 120 -11.35 -11.39 3.13
C THR A 120 -10.42 -10.20 2.94
N ILE A 121 -10.01 -9.55 4.03
CA ILE A 121 -8.90 -8.59 4.03
C ILE A 121 -7.82 -9.12 4.95
N LYS A 122 -6.61 -9.34 4.44
CA LYS A 122 -5.48 -9.84 5.21
C LYS A 122 -4.24 -9.01 4.94
N ARG A 123 -3.59 -8.57 6.01
CA ARG A 123 -2.26 -7.97 5.99
C ARG A 123 -1.29 -8.90 6.69
N ASP A 124 -0.20 -9.26 6.04
CA ASP A 124 0.83 -10.16 6.56
C ASP A 124 2.08 -10.10 5.68
N ASN A 125 3.14 -10.82 6.05
CA ASN A 125 4.28 -11.01 5.14
C ASN A 125 3.92 -11.96 3.98
N ALA A 126 4.66 -11.88 2.88
CA ALA A 126 4.35 -12.55 1.62
C ALA A 126 4.29 -14.08 1.77
N VAL A 127 5.18 -14.66 2.59
CA VAL A 127 5.18 -16.11 2.83
C VAL A 127 3.94 -16.57 3.62
N ASN A 128 3.51 -15.80 4.63
CA ASN A 128 2.30 -16.11 5.41
C ASN A 128 1.04 -15.93 4.56
N ILE A 129 1.00 -14.92 3.69
CA ILE A 129 -0.09 -14.76 2.71
C ILE A 129 -0.16 -15.97 1.78
N LEU A 130 0.98 -16.44 1.27
CA LEU A 130 1.02 -17.62 0.40
C LEU A 130 0.46 -18.85 1.11
N GLN A 131 0.95 -19.13 2.32
CA GLN A 131 0.48 -20.27 3.13
C GLN A 131 -1.01 -20.17 3.43
N PHE A 132 -1.50 -18.98 3.78
CA PHE A 132 -2.92 -18.74 4.03
C PHE A 132 -3.78 -19.08 2.80
N ILE A 133 -3.38 -18.60 1.61
CA ILE A 133 -4.12 -18.85 0.36
C ILE A 133 -4.05 -20.33 -0.06
N GLU A 134 -2.92 -20.99 0.13
CA GLU A 134 -2.76 -22.42 -0.19
C GLU A 134 -3.51 -23.33 0.80
N SER A 135 -3.71 -22.89 2.04
CA SER A 135 -4.38 -23.69 3.09
C SER A 135 -5.89 -23.88 2.89
N ASP A 136 -6.55 -23.00 2.13
CA ASP A 136 -7.99 -23.05 1.88
C ASP A 136 -8.31 -22.69 0.42
N ALA A 137 -8.86 -23.65 -0.33
CA ALA A 137 -9.24 -23.47 -1.72
C ALA A 137 -10.28 -22.37 -1.95
N ASN A 138 -11.05 -21.97 -0.93
CA ASN A 138 -11.96 -20.82 -1.05
C ASN A 138 -11.20 -19.49 -1.04
N GLN A 139 -10.01 -19.41 -0.45
CA GLN A 139 -9.14 -18.22 -0.53
C GLN A 139 -8.47 -18.06 -1.90
N GLN A 140 -8.67 -19.00 -2.82
CA GLN A 140 -8.19 -18.93 -4.21
C GLN A 140 -9.30 -18.54 -5.20
N LYS A 141 -10.52 -18.24 -4.70
CA LYS A 141 -11.68 -17.90 -5.54
C LYS A 141 -12.04 -16.43 -5.45
N GLY A 142 -12.67 -15.94 -6.53
CA GLY A 142 -13.17 -14.58 -6.63
C GLY A 142 -12.14 -13.61 -7.16
N GLU A 143 -12.32 -12.34 -6.84
CA GLU A 143 -11.49 -11.24 -7.34
C GLU A 143 -10.54 -10.73 -6.26
N PHE A 144 -9.31 -10.38 -6.65
CA PHE A 144 -8.28 -9.93 -5.72
C PHE A 144 -7.78 -8.53 -6.05
N VAL A 145 -7.55 -7.76 -4.99
CA VAL A 145 -6.69 -6.58 -4.99
C VAL A 145 -5.51 -6.86 -4.07
N ILE A 146 -4.30 -6.59 -4.53
CA ILE A 146 -3.07 -6.76 -3.76
C ILE A 146 -2.38 -5.41 -3.65
N ILE A 147 -1.95 -5.07 -2.44
CA ILE A 147 -1.06 -3.96 -2.13
C ILE A 147 0.29 -4.57 -1.73
N LEU A 148 1.30 -4.35 -2.57
CA LEU A 148 2.69 -4.60 -2.25
C LEU A 148 3.24 -3.40 -1.49
N LEU A 149 3.59 -3.59 -0.21
CA LEU A 149 4.12 -2.49 0.59
C LEU A 149 5.60 -2.22 0.24
N PRO A 150 6.08 -0.98 0.44
CA PRO A 150 7.49 -0.67 0.35
C PRO A 150 8.31 -1.61 1.22
N LYS A 151 9.57 -1.83 0.85
CA LYS A 151 10.49 -2.55 1.71
C LYS A 151 10.58 -1.76 3.02
N VAL A 152 10.35 -2.43 4.15
CA VAL A 152 10.73 -1.85 5.43
C VAL A 152 12.25 -1.85 5.42
N GLU A 153 12.85 -0.69 5.21
CA GLU A 153 14.26 -0.54 5.50
C GLU A 153 14.43 -0.90 6.97
N ASP A 154 15.37 -1.81 7.29
CA ASP A 154 15.88 -1.90 8.65
C ASP A 154 16.21 -0.47 9.02
N LYS A 155 15.44 0.08 9.96
CA LYS A 155 15.73 1.40 10.48
C LYS A 155 17.11 1.27 11.09
N ASP A 156 18.14 1.64 10.32
CA ASP A 156 19.25 2.37 10.91
C ASP A 156 18.55 3.42 11.73
N VAL A 157 18.57 3.23 13.06
CA VAL A 157 18.06 4.20 13.99
C VAL A 157 18.84 5.46 13.67
N THR A 158 18.24 6.33 12.86
CA THR A 158 18.90 7.52 12.39
C THR A 158 19.02 8.38 13.64
N ASN A 159 20.24 8.47 14.16
CA ASN A 159 20.56 9.31 15.30
C ASN A 159 20.35 10.82 14.98
N GLU A 160 19.90 11.15 13.76
CA GLU A 160 19.60 12.51 13.33
C GLU A 160 18.15 12.90 13.61
N LEU A 161 17.99 13.82 14.56
CA LEU A 161 16.70 14.42 14.88
C LEU A 161 16.27 15.42 13.80
N SER A 162 15.20 15.11 13.07
CA SER A 162 14.52 16.05 12.17
C SER A 162 13.99 17.29 12.91
N ILE A 163 13.64 18.35 12.18
CA ILE A 163 13.06 19.59 12.75
C ILE A 163 11.79 19.28 13.55
N LYS A 164 10.89 18.46 13.00
CA LYS A 164 9.65 18.03 13.68
C LYS A 164 9.94 17.21 14.94
N HIS A 165 10.94 16.33 14.90
CA HIS A 165 11.34 15.56 16.10
C HIS A 165 11.77 16.52 17.21
N LYS A 166 12.61 17.51 16.88
CA LYS A 166 13.10 18.52 17.83
C LYS A 166 11.98 19.34 18.47
N GLU A 167 10.99 19.76 17.69
CA GLU A 167 9.82 20.50 18.20
C GLU A 167 9.01 19.68 19.21
N ILE A 168 8.69 18.43 18.88
CA ILE A 168 7.93 17.52 19.76
C ILE A 168 8.72 17.23 21.04
N ILE A 169 10.01 16.94 20.92
CA ILE A 169 10.89 16.67 22.06
C ILE A 169 10.96 17.89 22.99
N GLN A 170 11.09 19.10 22.45
CA GLN A 170 11.12 20.33 23.25
C GLN A 170 9.81 20.60 23.97
N LEU A 171 8.66 20.36 23.33
CA LEU A 171 7.35 20.48 23.99
C LEU A 171 7.23 19.51 25.16
N LEU A 172 7.61 18.25 24.98
CA LEU A 172 7.60 17.25 26.05
C LEU A 172 8.58 17.61 27.18
N ALA A 173 9.76 18.15 26.85
CA ALA A 173 10.78 18.51 27.83
C ALA A 173 10.43 19.75 28.67
N LYS A 174 9.47 20.58 28.22
CA LYS A 174 8.92 21.69 29.01
C LYS A 174 8.01 21.19 30.14
N GLU A 175 7.22 20.15 29.86
CA GLU A 175 6.18 19.66 30.77
C GLU A 175 6.64 18.46 31.64
N LEU A 176 7.71 17.77 31.24
CA LEU A 176 8.12 16.51 31.86
C LEU A 176 9.62 16.47 32.23
N PRO A 177 9.99 15.68 33.26
CA PRO A 177 11.39 15.40 33.55
C PRO A 177 12.11 14.81 32.32
N PRO A 178 13.38 15.15 32.06
CA PRO A 178 14.11 14.76 30.83
C PRO A 178 14.03 13.27 30.51
N LYS A 179 14.16 12.41 31.53
CA LYS A 179 14.11 10.95 31.37
C LYS A 179 12.71 10.46 30.95
N LYS A 180 11.65 11.12 31.41
CA LYS A 180 10.25 10.80 31.09
C LYS A 180 9.88 11.34 29.71
N ALA A 181 10.30 12.58 29.40
CA ALA A 181 10.14 13.18 28.07
C ALA A 181 10.83 12.31 26.99
N ALA A 182 12.09 11.90 27.21
CA ALA A 182 12.82 11.03 26.29
C ALA A 182 12.15 9.67 26.11
N GLN A 183 11.62 9.08 27.19
CA GLN A 183 10.93 7.79 27.12
C GLN A 183 9.64 7.87 26.28
N ILE A 184 8.81 8.90 26.49
CA ILE A 184 7.57 9.08 25.74
C ILE A 184 7.86 9.44 24.29
N ALA A 185 8.80 10.37 24.05
CA ALA A 185 9.19 10.75 22.70
C ALA A 185 9.76 9.56 21.91
N ALA A 186 10.57 8.70 22.53
CA ALA A 186 11.08 7.48 21.88
C ALA A 186 9.95 6.54 21.43
N GLN A 187 8.91 6.38 22.24
CA GLN A 187 7.76 5.53 21.91
C GLN A 187 6.90 6.10 20.78
N VAL A 188 6.78 7.42 20.69
CA VAL A 188 5.90 8.08 19.71
C VAL A 188 6.62 8.34 18.38
N LEU A 189 7.91 8.69 18.45
CA LEU A 189 8.72 9.05 17.28
C LEU A 189 9.48 7.86 16.68
N ASP A 190 9.48 6.72 17.37
CA ASP A 190 10.23 5.51 17.01
C ASP A 190 11.72 5.80 16.77
N LEU A 191 12.33 6.46 17.76
CA LEU A 191 13.72 6.91 17.76
C LEU A 191 14.43 6.38 19.00
N ASP A 192 15.77 6.29 18.93
CA ASP A 192 16.58 5.91 20.09
C ASP A 192 16.41 6.91 21.24
N LYS A 193 16.14 6.35 22.42
CA LYS A 193 15.90 7.11 23.64
C LYS A 193 17.15 7.87 24.08
N GLN A 194 18.34 7.32 23.87
CA GLN A 194 19.59 7.96 24.29
C GLN A 194 19.83 9.23 23.48
N THR A 195 19.66 9.16 22.16
CA THR A 195 19.73 10.30 21.23
C THR A 195 18.77 11.43 21.63
N ILE A 196 17.53 11.11 21.96
CA ILE A 196 16.55 12.10 22.42
C ILE A 196 16.97 12.71 23.76
N TYR A 197 17.43 11.89 24.70
CA TYR A 197 17.85 12.36 26.01
C TYR A 197 19.03 13.33 25.91
N ASP A 198 20.03 13.01 25.08
CA ASP A 198 21.21 13.84 24.85
C ASP A 198 20.85 15.18 24.19
N TYR A 199 19.85 15.17 23.30
CA TYR A 199 19.29 16.41 22.75
C TYR A 199 18.57 17.27 23.80
N ILE A 200 17.76 16.68 24.68
CA ILE A 200 17.08 17.41 25.76
C ILE A 200 18.09 18.04 26.72
N VAL A 201 19.16 17.32 27.05
CA VAL A 201 20.21 17.82 27.96
C VAL A 201 21.04 18.93 27.29
N SER A 202 21.36 18.80 26.00
CA SER A 202 22.15 19.81 25.28
C SER A 202 21.39 21.12 25.02
N THR A 203 20.06 21.10 24.97
CA THR A 203 19.20 22.28 24.77
C THR A 203 18.73 22.96 26.06
N LYS A 204 19.12 22.45 27.24
CA LYS A 204 18.81 23.05 28.57
C LYS A 204 19.84 24.09 29.07
N LYS A 205 20.76 24.53 28.22
CA LYS A 205 21.62 25.71 28.47
C LYS A 205 20.96 26.97 27.94
#